data_AF-A0A5C5RW71-F1
#
_entry.id   AF-A0A5C5RW71-F1
#
_cell.length_a   1.000
_cell.length_b   1.000
_cell.length_c   1.000
_cell.angle_alpha   90.00
_cell.angle_beta   90.00
_cell.angle_gamma   90.00
#
_symmetry.space_group_name_H-M   'P 1'
#
loop_
_entity.id
_entity.type
_entity.pdbx_description
1 polymer ?
#
loop_
_entity_poly.entity_id
_entity_poly.type
_entity_poly.pdbx_seq_one_letter_code
_entity_poly.pdbx_strand_id
1 'polypeptide(L)'
;MVNEDGNTVPGHLDPVSVACIWWTPSSAEPATGPVNSDRVVADVVIAVDSAVRVDSRDFFTIAELMDPVGDPMRLDVVGMPKDYDHGPFGFAPGRRIVELKAVNG
;
A
#
# COMPACT_ATOMS: atom_id res chain seq x y z
N MET A 1 21.55 9.21 -6.38
CA MET A 1 23.02 9.16 -6.18
C MET A 1 23.54 7.90 -6.85
N VAL A 2 24.73 7.91 -7.45
CA VAL A 2 25.36 6.69 -8.00
C VAL A 2 26.45 6.21 -7.04
N ASN A 3 26.61 4.89 -6.89
CA ASN A 3 27.69 4.32 -6.09
C ASN A 3 29.04 4.45 -6.82
N GLU A 4 30.10 3.97 -6.18
CA GLU A 4 31.48 4.02 -6.71
C GLU A 4 31.64 3.26 -8.04
N ASP A 5 30.74 2.32 -8.34
CA ASP A 5 30.69 1.54 -9.58
C ASP A 5 29.79 2.15 -10.66
N GLY A 6 29.20 3.32 -10.41
CA GLY A 6 28.29 4.00 -11.33
C GLY A 6 26.86 3.47 -11.34
N ASN A 7 26.50 2.54 -10.45
CA ASN A 7 25.14 2.03 -10.31
C ASN A 7 24.27 3.04 -9.56
N THR A 8 23.01 3.20 -9.94
CA THR A 8 22.05 3.99 -9.17
C THR A 8 21.81 3.38 -7.80
N VAL A 9 22.02 4.16 -6.75
CA VAL A 9 21.70 3.77 -5.38
C VAL A 9 20.17 3.77 -5.22
N PRO A 10 19.56 2.65 -4.77
CA PRO A 10 18.14 2.61 -4.46
C PRO A 10 17.79 3.65 -3.41
N GLY A 11 16.68 4.34 -3.60
CA GLY A 11 16.21 5.36 -2.66
C GLY A 11 14.76 5.68 -2.92
N HIS A 12 14.15 6.34 -1.94
CA HIS A 12 12.78 6.85 -2.03
C HIS A 12 12.81 8.37 -2.18
N LEU A 13 11.76 8.90 -2.80
CA LEU A 13 11.56 10.35 -2.85
C LEU A 13 11.20 10.86 -1.45
N ASP A 14 11.32 12.17 -1.26
CA ASP A 14 10.90 12.81 -0.01
C ASP A 14 9.41 12.52 0.26
N PRO A 15 9.04 12.25 1.53
CA PRO A 15 7.68 11.89 1.87
C PRO A 15 6.72 13.06 1.61
N VAL A 16 5.55 12.75 1.05
CA VAL A 16 4.48 13.71 0.81
C VAL A 16 3.26 13.30 1.60
N SER A 17 2.69 14.23 2.36
CA SER A 17 1.44 13.99 3.08
C SER A 17 0.26 13.96 2.12
N VAL A 18 -0.53 12.89 2.18
CA VAL A 18 -1.76 12.71 1.41
C VAL A 18 -2.93 12.42 2.34
N ALA A 19 -4.10 12.96 2.02
CA ALA A 19 -5.32 12.62 2.74
C ALA A 19 -5.76 11.19 2.38
N CYS A 20 -6.03 10.37 3.38
CA CYS A 20 -6.53 9.01 3.19
C CYS A 20 -7.56 8.64 4.25
N ILE A 21 -8.32 7.58 3.96
CA ILE A 21 -9.06 6.79 4.95
C ILE A 21 -8.37 5.44 5.01
N TRP A 22 -8.25 4.84 6.19
CA TRP A 22 -7.60 3.55 6.37
C TRP A 22 -8.43 2.60 7.24
N TRP A 23 -8.25 1.30 7.04
CA TRP A 23 -8.87 0.25 7.87
C TRP A 23 -8.03 -1.03 7.84
N THR A 24 -8.16 -1.84 8.89
CA THR A 24 -7.66 -3.22 8.89
C THR A 24 -8.69 -4.11 8.19
N PRO A 25 -8.33 -4.78 7.07
CA PRO A 25 -9.26 -5.68 6.41
C PRO A 25 -9.53 -6.90 7.29
N SER A 26 -10.79 -7.34 7.35
CA SER A 26 -11.15 -8.61 7.96
C SER A 26 -11.88 -9.48 6.95
N SER A 27 -11.59 -10.77 6.95
CA SER A 27 -12.18 -11.76 6.04
C SER A 27 -12.47 -13.04 6.81
N ALA A 28 -13.69 -13.55 6.68
CA ALA A 28 -14.04 -14.89 7.15
C ALA A 28 -13.57 -15.99 6.17
N GLU A 29 -13.12 -15.62 4.97
CA GLU A 29 -12.58 -16.57 3.99
C GLU A 29 -11.20 -17.07 4.42
N PRO A 30 -10.90 -18.37 4.24
CA PRO A 30 -9.59 -18.94 4.52
C PRO A 30 -8.46 -18.15 3.85
N ALA A 31 -7.35 -17.95 4.56
CA ALA A 31 -6.17 -17.26 4.03
C ALA A 31 -5.52 -18.03 2.87
N THR A 32 -5.66 -19.36 2.86
CA THR A 32 -5.29 -20.22 1.74
C THR A 32 -6.37 -20.13 0.66
N GLY A 33 -6.08 -19.45 -0.45
CA GLY A 33 -6.90 -19.63 -1.65
C GLY A 33 -6.69 -21.03 -2.27
N PRO A 34 -7.24 -21.29 -3.47
CA PRO A 34 -7.01 -22.55 -4.20
C PRO A 34 -5.52 -22.89 -4.26
N VAL A 35 -5.15 -24.18 -4.29
CA VAL A 35 -3.75 -24.62 -4.42
C VAL A 35 -3.08 -23.84 -5.57
N ASN A 36 -1.94 -23.18 -5.29
CA ASN A 36 -1.22 -22.25 -6.18
C ASN A 36 -1.84 -20.85 -6.39
N SER A 37 -2.67 -20.35 -5.48
CA SER A 37 -3.05 -18.92 -5.47
C SER A 37 -2.23 -18.14 -4.44
N ASP A 38 -1.50 -17.12 -4.89
CA ASP A 38 -0.91 -16.10 -4.01
C ASP A 38 -2.01 -15.11 -3.60
N ARG A 39 -2.69 -15.38 -2.49
CA ARG A 39 -3.58 -14.38 -1.89
C ARG A 39 -2.73 -13.45 -1.02
N VAL A 40 -2.62 -12.20 -1.43
CA VAL A 40 -2.03 -11.15 -0.59
C VAL A 40 -2.98 -10.89 0.58
N VAL A 41 -2.57 -11.27 1.79
CA VAL A 41 -3.21 -10.82 3.02
C VAL A 41 -2.60 -9.46 3.36
N ALA A 42 -3.38 -8.40 3.13
CA ALA A 42 -3.01 -7.05 3.52
C ALA A 42 -3.24 -6.84 5.03
N ASP A 43 -2.33 -6.15 5.69
CA ASP A 43 -2.48 -5.79 7.10
C ASP A 43 -3.29 -4.50 7.25
N VAL A 44 -3.15 -3.59 6.27
CA VAL A 44 -3.85 -2.31 6.21
C VAL A 44 -4.31 -2.06 4.78
N VAL A 45 -5.50 -1.49 4.63
CA VAL A 45 -5.99 -0.98 3.35
C VAL A 45 -6.19 0.53 3.49
N ILE A 46 -5.75 1.28 2.48
CA ILE A 46 -6.00 2.72 2.39
C ILE A 46 -6.82 3.06 1.14
N ALA A 47 -7.64 4.11 1.26
CA ALA A 47 -8.30 4.77 0.15
C ALA A 47 -7.72 6.19 0.01
N VAL A 48 -7.07 6.46 -1.13
CA VAL A 48 -6.52 7.78 -1.49
C VAL A 48 -7.25 8.35 -2.69
N ASP A 49 -7.04 9.63 -2.99
CA ASP A 49 -7.51 10.22 -4.25
C ASP A 49 -6.86 9.52 -5.46
N SER A 50 -7.63 9.24 -6.51
CA SER A 50 -7.17 8.58 -7.74
C SER A 50 -6.03 9.31 -8.47
N ALA A 51 -5.91 10.62 -8.26
CA ALA A 51 -4.81 11.42 -8.81
C ALA A 51 -3.47 11.13 -8.11
N VAL A 52 -3.49 10.55 -6.91
CA VAL A 52 -2.28 10.09 -6.21
C VAL A 52 -1.71 8.89 -6.95
N ARG A 53 -0.53 9.08 -7.54
CA ARG A 53 0.24 8.00 -8.16
C ARG A 53 0.84 7.14 -7.05
N VAL A 54 0.62 5.84 -7.16
CA VAL A 54 1.14 4.83 -6.22
C VAL A 54 1.71 3.69 -7.05
N ASP A 55 2.95 3.32 -6.78
CA ASP A 55 3.67 2.18 -7.35
C ASP A 55 3.91 1.13 -6.26
N SER A 56 4.20 -0.11 -6.65
CA SER A 56 4.53 -1.22 -5.73
C SER A 56 5.85 -1.02 -4.97
N ARG A 57 6.64 -0.01 -5.35
CA ARG A 57 7.88 0.38 -4.68
C ARG A 57 7.69 1.47 -3.64
N ASP A 58 6.49 2.03 -3.55
CA ASP A 58 6.15 3.04 -2.56
C ASP A 58 5.85 2.39 -1.22
N PHE A 59 5.93 3.19 -0.17
CA PHE A 59 5.54 2.81 1.18
C PHE A 59 4.79 3.98 1.82
N PHE A 60 3.99 3.66 2.83
CA PHE A 60 3.21 4.61 3.59
C PHE A 60 3.57 4.51 5.07
N THR A 61 3.34 5.61 5.78
CA THR A 61 3.22 5.65 7.23
C THR A 61 1.88 6.28 7.56
N ILE A 62 1.24 5.79 8.62
CA ILE A 62 -0.04 6.33 9.11
C ILE A 62 0.22 6.83 10.52
N ALA A 63 -0.06 8.10 10.79
CA ALA A 63 0.29 8.77 12.05
C ALA A 63 -0.32 8.10 13.30
N GLU A 64 -1.36 7.29 13.13
CA GLU A 64 -2.04 6.57 14.21
C GLU A 64 -1.50 5.14 14.41
N LEU A 65 -0.68 4.65 13.46
CA LEU A 65 -0.11 3.31 13.50
C LEU A 65 1.38 3.39 13.84
N MET A 66 1.71 2.89 15.03
CA MET A 66 3.08 2.82 15.53
C MET A 66 3.59 1.38 15.50
N ASP A 67 4.88 1.22 15.28
CA ASP A 67 5.58 -0.04 15.44
C ASP A 67 5.77 -0.40 16.94
N PRO A 68 6.29 -1.59 17.28
CA PRO A 68 6.48 -2.00 18.67
C PRO A 68 7.45 -1.13 19.48
N VAL A 69 8.26 -0.30 18.83
CA VAL A 69 9.28 0.56 19.45
C VAL A 69 8.80 2.02 19.58
N GLY A 70 7.64 2.34 19.00
CA GLY A 70 6.97 3.63 19.11
C GLY A 70 7.21 4.57 17.92
N ASP A 71 7.81 4.08 16.83
CA ASP A 71 8.02 4.85 15.60
C ASP A 71 6.85 4.63 14.61
N PRO A 72 6.58 5.56 13.67
CA PRO A 72 5.54 5.38 12.66
C PRO A 72 5.75 4.09 11.87
N MET A 73 4.74 3.22 11.88
CA MET A 73 4.83 1.91 11.24
C MET A 73 4.97 2.07 9.72
N ARG A 74 6.03 1.49 9.16
CA ARG A 74 6.23 1.40 7.71
C ARG A 74 5.35 0.31 7.12
N LEU A 75 4.59 0.69 6.10
CA LEU A 75 3.63 -0.14 5.38
C LEU A 75 3.98 -0.13 3.89
N ASP A 76 4.52 -1.24 3.39
CA ASP A 76 4.89 -1.36 1.97
C ASP A 76 3.66 -1.72 1.13
N VAL A 77 3.59 -1.19 -0.10
CA VAL A 77 2.53 -1.51 -1.06
C VAL A 77 2.66 -2.96 -1.51
N VAL A 78 1.57 -3.73 -1.40
CA VAL A 78 1.50 -5.12 -1.87
C VAL A 78 0.43 -5.27 -2.94
N GLY A 79 0.77 -6.02 -3.98
CA GLY A 79 -0.07 -6.16 -5.17
C GLY A 79 -0.07 -4.90 -6.05
N MET A 80 -0.98 -4.87 -7.03
CA MET A 80 -1.22 -3.67 -7.83
C MET A 80 -2.33 -2.85 -7.16
N PRO A 81 -2.17 -1.52 -7.01
CA PRO A 81 -3.24 -0.65 -6.55
C PRO A 81 -4.50 -0.86 -7.39
N LYS A 82 -5.63 -1.10 -6.71
CA LYS A 82 -6.88 -1.43 -7.38
C LYS A 82 -7.55 -0.14 -7.83
N ASP A 83 -7.79 -0.08 -9.13
CA ASP A 83 -8.56 0.97 -9.78
C ASP A 83 -10.05 0.59 -9.71
N TYR A 84 -10.78 1.28 -8.84
CA TYR A 84 -12.23 1.13 -8.69
C TYR A 84 -13.02 2.16 -9.52
N ASP A 85 -12.36 2.97 -10.35
CA ASP A 85 -13.02 3.99 -11.17
C ASP A 85 -13.75 3.40 -12.39
N HIS A 86 -13.67 2.07 -12.62
CA HIS A 86 -14.19 1.39 -13.82
C HIS A 86 -15.29 0.34 -13.55
N GLY A 87 -16.28 0.67 -12.73
CA GLY A 87 -17.46 -0.20 -12.51
C GLY A 87 -18.43 -0.27 -13.71
N PRO A 88 -19.21 -1.36 -13.87
CA PRO A 88 -20.10 -1.60 -15.03
C PRO A 88 -21.24 -0.58 -15.23
N PHE A 89 -21.42 0.34 -14.29
CA PHE A 89 -22.44 1.39 -14.34
C PHE A 89 -21.88 2.81 -14.13
N GLY A 90 -20.57 3.02 -14.32
CA GLY A 90 -19.97 4.36 -14.24
C GLY A 90 -20.05 5.01 -12.85
N PHE A 91 -19.93 4.22 -11.79
CA PHE A 91 -20.10 4.67 -10.40
C PHE A 91 -19.02 3.98 -9.53
N ALA A 92 -18.13 4.63 -8.76
CA ALA A 92 -17.81 6.03 -8.41
C ALA A 92 -16.51 5.98 -7.54
N PRO A 93 -15.96 7.09 -7.00
CA PRO A 93 -15.57 8.37 -7.58
C PRO A 93 -14.12 8.74 -7.15
N GLY A 94 -13.14 8.66 -8.06
CA GLY A 94 -11.83 9.27 -7.84
C GLY A 94 -11.09 8.75 -6.61
N ARG A 95 -11.27 7.47 -6.27
CA ARG A 95 -10.59 6.83 -5.14
C ARG A 95 -9.82 5.60 -5.58
N ARG A 96 -8.57 5.53 -5.15
CA ARG A 96 -7.67 4.40 -5.37
C ARG A 96 -7.51 3.63 -4.07
N ILE A 97 -7.71 2.32 -4.13
CA ILE A 97 -7.50 1.43 -3.00
C ILE A 97 -6.11 0.80 -3.09
N VAL A 98 -5.37 0.89 -1.99
CA VAL A 98 -4.01 0.37 -1.89
C VAL A 98 -3.96 -0.61 -0.74
N GLU A 99 -3.48 -1.81 -1.03
CA GLU A 99 -3.25 -2.88 -0.06
C GLU A 99 -1.82 -2.76 0.46
N LEU A 100 -1.66 -2.78 1.78
CA LEU A 100 -0.38 -2.55 2.45
C LEU A 100 -0.03 -3.69 3.40
N LYS A 101 1.27 -3.95 3.53
CA LYS A 101 1.81 -4.95 4.46
C LYS A 101 2.83 -4.30 5.39
N ALA A 102 2.71 -4.61 6.69
CA ALA A 102 3.68 -4.14 7.66
C ALA A 102 5.03 -4.81 7.40
N VAL A 103 6.08 -3.99 7.35
CA VAL A 103 7.45 -4.49 7.28
C VAL A 103 7.93 -4.68 8.71
N ASN A 104 7.97 -5.93 9.16
CA ASN A 104 8.66 -6.27 10.40
C ASN A 104 10.17 -6.19 10.14
N GLY A 105 10.83 -5.24 10.81
CA GLY A 105 12.29 -5.17 10.87
C GLY A 105 12.90 -6.33 11.64
#